data_AF-A0A2V2APS5-F1
#
_entry.id   AF-A0A2V2APS5-F1
#
_cell.length_a   1.000
_cell.length_b   1.000
_cell.length_c   1.000
_cell.angle_alpha   90.00
_cell.angle_beta   90.00
_cell.angle_gamma   90.00
#
_symmetry.space_group_name_H-M   'P 1'
#
loop_
_entity.id
_entity.type
_entity.pdbx_description
1 polymer ?
#
loop_
_entity_poly.entity_id
_entity_poly.type
_entity_poly.pdbx_seq_one_letter_code
_entity_poly.pdbx_strand_id
1 'polypeptide(L)' 'MITFDLNTNDAEALLRHAQTFEPDSGDAREDRRLREALFDLRDALLSHLQKRTHETNHS' A
#
# COMPACT_ATOMS: atom_id res chain seq x y z
N MET A 1 8.06 11.72 -3.97
CA MET A 1 7.04 11.41 -2.94
C MET A 1 5.71 11.31 -3.67
N ILE A 2 5.12 10.12 -3.73
CA ILE A 2 3.86 9.91 -4.44
C ILE A 2 2.75 10.24 -3.43
N THR A 3 1.97 11.29 -3.69
CA THR A 3 0.78 11.62 -2.89
C THR A 3 -0.41 10.96 -3.55
N PHE A 4 -0.94 9.92 -2.91
CA PHE A 4 -2.14 9.26 -3.36
C PHE A 4 -3.36 10.02 -2.81
N ASP A 5 -4.24 10.47 -3.69
CA ASP A 5 -5.60 10.93 -3.33
C ASP A 5 -6.53 9.72 -3.40
N LEU A 6 -6.35 8.78 -2.46
CA LEU A 6 -7.16 7.58 -2.37
C LEU A 6 -8.20 7.76 -1.26
N ASN A 7 -9.45 7.42 -1.54
CA ASN A 7 -10.45 7.28 -0.49
C ASN A 7 -10.07 6.08 0.41
N THR A 8 -10.50 6.09 1.68
CA THR A 8 -10.17 5.02 2.65
C THR A 8 -10.48 3.63 2.10
N ASN A 9 -11.61 3.49 1.40
CA ASN A 9 -12.02 2.24 0.76
C ASN A 9 -11.06 1.77 -0.34
N ASP A 10 -10.61 2.66 -1.22
CA ASP A 10 -9.67 2.33 -2.28
C ASP A 10 -8.29 2.00 -1.71
N ALA A 11 -7.83 2.75 -0.70
CA ALA A 11 -6.57 2.48 -0.01
C ALA A 11 -6.59 1.11 0.70
N GLU A 12 -7.69 0.75 1.37
CA GLU A 12 -7.88 -0.59 1.96
C GLU A 12 -7.95 -1.69 0.89
N ALA A 13 -8.64 -1.45 -0.23
CA ALA A 13 -8.69 -2.40 -1.34
C ALA A 13 -7.30 -2.64 -1.94
N LEU A 14 -6.52 -1.58 -2.14
CA LEU A 14 -5.14 -1.66 -2.64
C LEU A 14 -4.22 -2.37 -1.65
N LEU A 15 -4.38 -2.07 -0.35
CA LEU A 15 -3.64 -2.71 0.74
C LEU A 15 -3.92 -4.21 0.80
N ARG A 16 -5.19 -4.60 0.61
CA ARG A 16 -5.60 -6.00 0.58
C ARG A 16 -5.03 -6.69 -0.66
N HIS A 17 -5.09 -6.02 -1.82
CA HIS A 17 -4.52 -6.54 -3.06
C HIS A 17 -3.01 -6.77 -2.92
N ALA A 18 -2.26 -5.79 -2.39
CA ALA A 18 -0.82 -5.88 -2.17
C ALA A 18 -0.41 -7.00 -1.20
N GLN A 19 -1.27 -7.36 -0.23
CA GLN A 19 -1.04 -8.47 0.69
C GLN A 19 -1.41 -9.84 0.11
N THR A 20 -2.37 -9.88 -0.81
CA THR A 20 -2.83 -11.15 -1.42
C THR A 20 -2.05 -11.48 -2.69
N PHE A 21 -1.34 -10.49 -3.26
CA PHE A 21 -0.53 -10.67 -4.44
C PHE A 21 0.75 -11.43 -4.09
N GLU A 22 0.82 -12.69 -4.48
CA GLU A 22 2.08 -13.44 -4.48
C GLU A 22 2.80 -13.18 -5.80
N PRO A 23 4.00 -12.56 -5.77
CA PRO A 23 4.81 -12.45 -6.96
C PRO A 23 5.27 -13.86 -7.34
N ASP A 24 4.79 -14.33 -8.50
CA ASP A 24 5.19 -15.56 -9.17
C ASP A 24 5.67 -15.19 -10.57
N SER A 25 6.70 -14.36 -10.63
CA SER A 25 7.20 -13.84 -11.92
C SER A 25 8.16 -14.83 -12.60
N GLY A 26 8.55 -15.91 -11.91
CA GLY A 26 9.53 -16.89 -12.38
C GLY A 26 10.99 -16.43 -12.27
N ASP A 27 11.21 -15.18 -11.84
CA ASP A 27 12.51 -14.53 -11.75
C ASP A 27 12.77 -14.06 -10.32
N ALA A 28 13.58 -14.81 -9.58
CA ALA A 28 13.82 -14.57 -8.14
C ALA A 28 14.31 -13.14 -7.81
N ARG A 29 14.95 -12.47 -8.77
CA ARG A 29 15.38 -11.07 -8.63
C ARG A 29 14.19 -10.11 -8.74
N GLU A 30 13.28 -10.36 -9.68
CA GLU A 30 12.06 -9.58 -9.84
C GLU A 30 11.12 -9.83 -8.67
N ASP A 31 10.93 -11.08 -8.24
CA ASP A 31 10.11 -11.41 -7.08
C ASP A 31 10.59 -10.71 -5.82
N ARG A 32 11.91 -10.63 -5.60
CA ARG A 32 12.49 -9.89 -4.47
C ARG A 32 12.18 -8.40 -4.55
N ARG A 33 12.44 -7.79 -5.72
CA ARG A 33 12.21 -6.36 -5.94
C ARG A 33 10.73 -6.01 -5.83
N LEU A 34 9.86 -6.86 -6.35
CA LEU A 34 8.42 -6.68 -6.34
C LEU A 34 7.87 -6.84 -4.91
N ARG A 35 8.38 -7.82 -4.16
CA ARG A 35 8.07 -7.97 -2.73
C ARG A 35 8.49 -6.75 -1.91
N GLU A 36 9.68 -6.20 -2.16
CA GLU A 36 10.13 -4.98 -1.50
C GLU A 36 9.23 -3.79 -1.87
N ALA A 37 8.90 -3.62 -3.15
CA ALA A 37 8.00 -2.55 -3.60
C ALA A 37 6.58 -2.67 -3.01
N LEU A 38 6.05 -3.89 -2.89
CA LEU A 38 4.76 -4.15 -2.25
C LEU A 38 4.80 -3.83 -0.75
N PHE A 39 5.93 -4.08 -0.09
CA PHE A 39 6.12 -3.75 1.31
C PHE A 39 6.14 -2.24 1.54
N ASP A 40 6.89 -1.49 0.71
CA ASP A 40 6.92 -0.03 0.71
C ASP A 40 5.53 0.56 0.43
N LEU A 41 4.82 0.01 -0.57
CA LEU A 41 3.45 0.44 -0.90
C LEU A 41 2.51 0.23 0.29
N ARG A 42 2.59 -0.93 0.96
CA ARG A 42 1.79 -1.25 2.15
C ARG A 42 2.04 -0.25 3.28
N ASP A 43 3.30 0.08 3.56
CA ASP A 43 3.66 1.04 4.60
C ASP A 43 3.14 2.45 4.27
N ALA A 44 3.33 2.89 3.03
CA ALA A 44 2.82 4.18 2.55
C ALA A 44 1.29 4.27 2.67
N LEU A 45 0.56 3.21 2.31
CA LEU A 45 -0.89 3.13 2.44
C LEU A 45 -1.34 3.17 3.91
N LEU A 46 -0.67 2.43 4.81
CA LEU A 46 -0.97 2.47 6.24
C LEU A 46 -0.70 3.86 6.84
N SER A 47 0.39 4.52 6.45
CA SER A 47 0.71 5.87 6.88
C SER A 47 -0.33 6.88 6.36
N HIS A 48 -0.79 6.71 5.11
CA HIS A 48 -1.82 7.56 4.52
C HIS A 48 -3.18 7.39 5.23
N LEU A 49 -3.60 6.15 5.48
CA LEU A 49 -4.83 5.83 6.21
C LEU A 49 -4.82 6.43 7.63
N GLN A 50 -3.71 6.28 8.36
CA GLN A 50 -3.54 6.86 9.69
C GLN A 50 -3.61 8.39 9.68
N LYS A 51 -2.97 9.04 8.71
CA LYS A 51 -3.04 10.50 8.54
C LYS A 51 -4.47 10.96 8.31
N ARG A 52 -5.21 10.29 7.41
CA ARG A 52 -6.60 10.62 7.09
C ARG A 52 -7.54 10.45 8.29
N THR A 53 -7.38 9.35 9.06
CA THR A 53 -8.15 9.15 10.29
C THR A 53 -7.90 10.27 11.30
N HIS A 54 -6.65 10.73 11.43
CA HIS A 54 -6.31 11.82 12.35
C HIS A 54 -6.89 13.17 11.90
N GLU A 55 -6.93 13.46 10.60
CA GLU A 55 -7.54 14.68 10.05
C GLU A 55 -9.06 14.71 10.22
N THR A 56 -9.75 13.57 10.07
CA THR A 56 -11.20 13.49 10.28
C THR A 56 -11.64 13.62 11.75
N ASN A 57 -10.73 13.43 12.71
CA ASN A 57 -11.05 13.44 14.14
C ASN A 57 -10.77 14.79 14.83
N HIS A 58 -10.31 15.79 14.06
CA HIS A 58 -10.08 17.19 14.49
C HIS A 58 -11.06 18.14 13.77
N SER A 59 -12.37 17.83 13.82
CA SER A 59 -13.43 18.70 13.32
C SER A 59 -14.51 18.91 14.37
#